data_AF-A0A748GRI9-F1
#
_entry.id   AF-A0A748GRI9-F1
#
_cell.length_a   1.000
_cell.length_b   1.000
_cell.length_c   1.000
_cell.angle_alpha   90.00
_cell.angle_beta   90.00
_cell.angle_gamma   90.00
#
_symmetry.space_group_name_H-M   'P 1'
#
loop_
_entity.id
_entity.type
_entity.pdbx_description
1 polymer ?
#
loop_
_entity_poly.entity_id
_entity_poly.type
_entity_poly.pdbx_seq_one_letter_code
_entity_poly.pdbx_strand_id
1 'polypeptide(L)'
;MENIQKLIARYPLVEDLVALKETTWFNPGTTSLAQGLPYVGLTEQDVNAAHDRLARFAPYLAKAFPQTAAAGGMIESDVVAIPAMQKRLEKEYGQTI
;
A
#
# COMPACT_ATOMS: atom_id res chain seq x y z
N MET A 1 16.12 -4.62 28.08
CA MET A 1 17.24 -4.48 27.11
C MET A 1 17.80 -5.82 26.62
N GLU A 2 17.84 -6.89 27.43
CA GLU A 2 18.32 -8.21 26.96
C GLU A 2 17.56 -8.77 25.75
N ASN A 3 16.27 -8.43 25.63
CA ASN A 3 15.42 -8.87 24.53
C ASN A 3 15.77 -8.20 23.18
N ILE A 4 16.24 -6.94 23.18
CA ILE A 4 16.58 -6.25 21.93
C ILE A 4 17.90 -6.73 21.35
N GLN A 5 18.88 -7.04 22.21
CA GLN A 5 20.15 -7.62 21.77
C GLN A 5 19.96 -9.01 21.15
N LYS A 6 19.07 -9.84 21.72
CA LYS A 6 18.71 -11.14 21.13
C LYS A 6 18.03 -10.99 19.77
N LEU A 7 17.17 -9.96 19.61
CA LEU A 7 16.54 -9.65 18.33
C LEU A 7 17.54 -9.17 17.29
N ILE A 8 18.46 -8.27 17.64
CA ILE A 8 19.52 -7.78 16.74
C ILE A 8 20.39 -8.95 16.27
N ALA A 9 20.83 -9.82 17.20
CA ALA A 9 21.62 -11.00 16.85
C ALA A 9 20.87 -11.96 15.91
N ARG A 10 19.55 -12.11 16.08
CA ARG A 10 18.73 -12.99 15.25
C ARG A 10 18.35 -12.35 13.90
N TYR A 11 18.15 -11.04 13.87
CA TYR A 11 17.69 -10.26 12.73
C TYR A 11 18.57 -9.00 12.62
N PRO A 12 19.75 -9.08 11.97
CA PRO A 12 20.71 -7.97 11.92
C PRO A 12 20.13 -6.66 11.37
N LEU A 13 19.10 -6.75 10.50
CA LEU A 13 18.35 -5.59 10.01
C LEU A 13 17.82 -4.68 11.13
N VAL A 14 17.52 -5.24 12.31
CA VAL A 14 17.04 -4.47 13.47
C VAL A 14 18.07 -3.44 13.95
N GLU A 15 19.37 -3.68 13.75
CA GLU A 15 20.42 -2.71 14.07
C GLU A 15 20.30 -1.46 13.18
N ASP A 16 20.09 -1.65 11.88
CA ASP A 16 19.85 -0.54 10.94
C ASP A 16 18.61 0.28 11.32
N LEU A 17 17.55 -0.39 11.80
CA LEU A 17 16.33 0.28 12.29
C LEU A 17 16.60 1.10 13.56
N VAL A 18 17.36 0.55 14.52
CA VAL A 18 17.76 1.26 15.75
C VAL A 18 18.61 2.49 15.42
N ALA A 19 19.46 2.39 14.39
CA ALA A 19 20.31 3.46 13.91
C ALA A 19 19.58 4.54 13.08
N LEU A 20 18.26 4.39 12.85
CA LEU A 20 17.46 5.28 11.99
C LEU A 20 17.99 5.37 10.56
N LYS A 21 18.65 4.31 10.09
CA LYS A 21 19.18 4.23 8.73
C LYS A 21 18.04 3.96 7.77
N GLU A 22 18.00 4.68 6.65
CA GLU A 22 17.11 4.35 5.54
C GLU A 22 17.32 2.89 5.13
N THR A 23 16.26 2.09 5.19
CA THR A 23 16.35 0.63 5.13
C THR A 23 15.32 0.07 4.17
N THR A 24 15.77 -0.83 3.31
CA THR A 24 14.92 -1.57 2.37
C THR A 24 15.00 -3.07 2.67
N TRP A 25 13.85 -3.72 2.84
CA TRP A 25 13.77 -5.17 3.02
C TRP A 25 12.85 -5.80 1.98
N PHE A 26 13.42 -6.63 1.13
CA PHE A 26 12.67 -7.42 0.16
C PHE A 26 12.27 -8.74 0.82
N ASN A 27 10.96 -9.01 0.92
CA ASN A 27 10.47 -10.26 1.49
C ASN A 27 10.93 -11.46 0.65
N PRO A 28 11.80 -12.36 1.17
CA PRO A 28 12.28 -13.52 0.42
C PRO A 28 11.22 -14.63 0.32
N GLY A 29 10.13 -14.53 1.08
CA GLY A 29 9.06 -15.52 1.18
C GLY A 29 7.77 -15.10 0.48
N THR A 30 7.84 -14.37 -0.63
CA THR A 30 6.65 -14.14 -1.45
C THR A 30 6.14 -15.46 -2.01
N THR A 31 4.81 -15.58 -2.15
CA THR A 31 4.15 -16.80 -2.62
C THR A 31 3.26 -16.50 -3.81
N SER A 32 2.86 -17.55 -4.53
CA SER A 32 1.80 -17.41 -5.53
C SER A 32 0.46 -17.06 -4.88
N LEU A 33 -0.47 -16.47 -5.65
CA LEU A 33 -1.81 -16.16 -5.17
C LEU A 33 -2.49 -17.37 -4.53
N ALA A 34 -2.45 -18.53 -5.19
CA ALA A 34 -3.10 -19.75 -4.70
C ALA A 34 -2.53 -20.24 -3.36
N GLN A 35 -1.21 -20.04 -3.12
CA GLN A 35 -0.57 -20.40 -1.86
C GLN A 35 -0.81 -19.36 -0.76
N GLY A 36 -0.85 -18.07 -1.11
CA GLY A 36 -0.99 -16.98 -0.14
C GLY A 36 -2.43 -16.73 0.29
N LEU A 37 -3.40 -16.86 -0.61
CA LEU A 37 -4.80 -16.49 -0.38
C LEU A 37 -5.44 -17.20 0.83
N PRO A 38 -5.17 -18.49 1.12
CA PRO A 38 -5.72 -19.15 2.32
C PRO A 38 -5.33 -18.50 3.65
N TYR A 39 -4.22 -17.75 3.69
CA TYR A 39 -3.75 -17.06 4.90
C TYR A 39 -4.35 -15.65 5.07
N VAL A 40 -5.08 -15.13 4.07
CA VAL A 40 -5.71 -13.79 4.12
C VAL A 40 -6.96 -13.78 5.00
N GLY A 41 -7.70 -14.90 5.03
CA GLY A 41 -8.95 -15.01 5.80
C GLY A 41 -10.14 -14.26 5.21
N LEU A 42 -10.01 -13.70 4.00
CA LEU A 42 -11.06 -13.03 3.23
C LEU A 42 -11.04 -13.52 1.78
N THR A 43 -12.17 -13.38 1.10
CA THR A 43 -12.32 -13.78 -0.30
C THR A 43 -12.61 -12.60 -1.23
N GLU A 44 -12.57 -12.87 -2.53
CA GLU A 44 -13.05 -11.92 -3.54
C GLU A 44 -14.53 -11.55 -3.34
N GLN A 45 -15.35 -12.44 -2.76
CA GLN A 45 -16.75 -12.11 -2.47
C GLN A 45 -16.87 -11.04 -1.38
N ASP A 46 -15.98 -11.02 -0.40
CA ASP A 46 -15.96 -9.97 0.62
C ASP A 46 -15.61 -8.61 0.00
N VAL A 47 -14.66 -8.61 -0.94
CA VAL A 47 -14.28 -7.42 -1.74
C VAL A 47 -15.47 -6.92 -2.57
N ASN A 48 -16.14 -7.81 -3.29
CA ASN A 48 -17.32 -7.46 -4.09
C ASN A 48 -18.48 -6.95 -3.22
N ALA A 49 -18.73 -7.57 -2.07
CA ALA A 49 -19.75 -7.11 -1.13
C ALA A 49 -19.42 -5.72 -0.56
N ALA A 50 -18.14 -5.38 -0.39
CA ALA A 50 -17.71 -4.03 -0.02
C ALA A 50 -17.93 -3.02 -1.15
N HIS A 51 -17.59 -3.39 -2.39
CA HIS A 51 -17.86 -2.57 -3.58
C HIS A 51 -19.37 -2.28 -3.73
N ASP A 52 -20.21 -3.31 -3.67
CA ASP A 52 -21.67 -3.18 -3.75
C ASP A 52 -22.22 -2.29 -2.64
N ARG A 53 -21.64 -2.35 -1.44
CA ARG A 53 -22.01 -1.47 -0.34
C ARG A 53 -21.72 -0.02 -0.71
N LEU A 54 -20.53 0.30 -1.22
CA LEU A 54 -20.20 1.67 -1.66
C LEU A 54 -21.14 2.14 -2.77
N ALA A 55 -21.44 1.29 -3.76
CA ALA A 55 -22.40 1.60 -4.81
C ALA A 55 -23.79 1.97 -4.26
N ARG A 56 -24.29 1.22 -3.27
CA ARG A 56 -25.57 1.55 -2.60
C ARG A 56 -25.54 2.90 -1.88
N PHE A 57 -24.40 3.29 -1.32
CA PHE A 57 -24.25 4.56 -0.60
C PHE A 57 -23.91 5.76 -1.52
N ALA A 58 -23.49 5.55 -2.76
CA ALA A 58 -23.11 6.62 -3.67
C ALA A 58 -24.19 7.73 -3.81
N PRO A 59 -25.49 7.43 -3.98
CA PRO A 59 -26.51 8.49 -4.05
C PRO A 59 -26.65 9.31 -2.76
N TYR A 60 -26.37 8.71 -1.60
CA TYR A 60 -26.33 9.42 -0.32
C TYR A 60 -25.07 10.31 -0.24
N LEU A 61 -23.91 9.77 -0.60
CA LEU A 61 -22.64 10.49 -0.57
C LEU A 61 -22.66 11.72 -1.47
N ALA A 62 -23.21 11.61 -2.68
CA ALA A 62 -23.39 12.73 -3.61
C ALA A 62 -24.17 13.91 -3.00
N LYS A 63 -25.10 13.63 -2.08
CA LYS A 63 -25.93 14.64 -1.40
C LYS A 63 -25.29 15.14 -0.11
N ALA A 64 -24.75 14.22 0.70
CA ALA A 64 -24.16 14.53 1.99
C ALA A 64 -22.81 15.25 1.84
N PHE A 65 -22.09 15.00 0.75
CA PHE A 65 -20.76 15.56 0.45
C PHE A 65 -20.76 16.16 -0.97
N PRO A 66 -21.05 17.48 -1.10
CA PRO A 66 -21.18 18.15 -2.40
C PRO A 66 -19.97 17.98 -3.33
N GLN A 67 -18.76 17.84 -2.78
CA GLN A 67 -17.54 17.59 -3.56
C GLN A 67 -17.55 16.26 -4.32
N THR A 68 -18.35 15.29 -3.88
CA THR A 68 -18.48 13.97 -4.55
C THR A 68 -19.60 13.96 -5.59
N ALA A 69 -20.42 15.01 -5.68
CA ALA A 69 -21.59 15.05 -6.55
C ALA A 69 -21.23 14.92 -8.03
N ALA A 70 -20.13 15.55 -8.46
CA ALA A 70 -19.64 15.46 -9.84
C ALA A 70 -19.25 14.03 -10.24
N ALA A 71 -18.83 13.20 -9.28
CA ALA A 71 -18.52 11.80 -9.45
C ALA A 71 -19.70 10.87 -9.10
N GLY A 72 -20.91 11.40 -8.94
CA GLY A 72 -22.10 10.61 -8.57
C GLY A 72 -22.01 9.98 -7.17
N GLY A 73 -21.18 10.55 -6.28
CA GLY A 73 -20.94 10.01 -4.94
C GLY A 73 -19.91 8.90 -4.86
N MET A 74 -19.23 8.58 -5.98
CA MET A 74 -18.05 7.72 -5.96
C MET A 74 -16.87 8.46 -5.31
N ILE A 75 -16.09 7.73 -4.52
CA ILE A 75 -14.89 8.24 -3.84
C ILE A 75 -13.70 7.57 -4.50
N GLU A 76 -13.14 8.24 -5.52
CA GLU A 76 -12.01 7.74 -6.31
C GLU A 76 -10.98 8.84 -6.51
N SER A 77 -9.78 8.45 -6.95
CA SER A 77 -8.67 9.35 -7.23
C SER A 77 -8.11 9.10 -8.63
N ASP A 78 -7.66 10.17 -9.30
CA ASP A 78 -7.05 10.03 -10.62
C ASP A 78 -5.72 9.27 -10.55
N VAL A 79 -5.44 8.49 -11.61
CA VAL A 79 -4.14 7.87 -11.83
C VAL A 79 -3.44 8.61 -12.96
N VAL A 80 -2.33 9.28 -12.64
CA VAL A 80 -1.59 10.13 -13.60
C VAL A 80 -0.13 9.71 -13.71
N ALA A 81 0.42 9.81 -14.92
CA ALA A 81 1.84 9.59 -15.16
C ALA A 81 2.67 10.79 -14.65
N ILE A 82 3.83 10.51 -14.06
CA ILE A 82 4.76 11.52 -13.50
C ILE A 82 6.16 11.47 -14.14
N PRO A 83 6.30 11.51 -15.48
CA PRO A 83 7.58 11.30 -16.17
C PRO A 83 8.63 12.37 -15.84
N ALA A 84 8.22 13.59 -15.47
CA ALA A 84 9.14 14.63 -15.02
C ALA A 84 9.80 14.29 -13.69
N MET A 85 9.05 13.66 -12.76
CA MET A 85 9.57 13.20 -11.48
C MET A 85 10.54 12.04 -11.65
N GLN A 86 10.20 11.07 -12.52
CA GLN A 86 11.10 9.96 -12.86
C GLN A 86 12.45 10.50 -13.38
N LYS A 87 12.44 11.36 -14.40
CA LYS A 87 13.67 11.98 -14.94
C LYS A 87 14.46 12.77 -13.90
N ARG A 88 13.77 13.44 -12.98
CA ARG A 88 14.41 14.19 -11.89
C ARG A 88 15.15 13.23 -10.95
N LEU A 89 14.50 12.14 -10.53
CA LEU A 89 15.10 11.14 -9.64
C LEU A 89 16.27 10.43 -10.33
N GLU A 90 16.14 10.05 -11.60
CA GLU A 90 17.23 9.42 -12.35
C GLU A 90 18.47 10.29 -12.43
N LYS A 91 18.27 11.59 -12.67
CA LYS A 91 19.35 12.58 -12.68
C LYS A 91 19.98 12.75 -11.29
N GLU A 92 19.16 12.75 -10.24
CA GLU A 92 19.59 12.96 -8.86
C GLU A 92 20.42 11.78 -8.32
N TYR A 93 20.04 10.55 -8.67
CA TYR A 93 20.72 9.33 -8.22
C TYR A 93 21.69 8.74 -9.25
N GLY A 94 21.78 9.30 -10.46
CA GLY A 94 22.71 8.86 -11.50
C GLY A 94 22.41 7.46 -12.05
N GLN A 95 21.16 6.98 -11.97
CA GLN A 95 20.74 5.66 -12.40
C GLN A 95 19.34 5.71 -13.01
N THR A 96 19.05 4.81 -13.95
CA THR A 96 17.70 4.66 -14.54
C THR A 96 16.73 4.07 -13.51
N ILE A 97 15.48 4.54 -13.50
CA ILE A 97 14.41 4.11 -12.59
C ILE A 97 13.20 3.67 -13.40
#